data_AF-A0A2E3ED40-F1
#
_entry.id   AF-A0A2E3ED40-F1
#
_cell.length_a   1.000
_cell.length_b   1.000
_cell.length_c   1.000
_cell.angle_alpha   90.00
_cell.angle_beta   90.00
_cell.angle_gamma   90.00
#
_symmetry.space_group_name_H-M   'P 1'
#
loop_
_entity.id
_entity.type
_entity.pdbx_description
1 polymer ?
#
loop_
_entity_poly.entity_id
_entity_poly.type
_entity_poly.pdbx_seq_one_letter_code
_entity_poly.pdbx_strand_id
1 'polypeptide(L)'
;MTRSYLPILFLVYSFLFPFSATQSDAKILDYFKRDLSKVPTKEKLKTQEPLAKRKLDQALTYEKKGLDAKAATQYQYIIKNYPFTSSAPTSQYKLAEHLMKKGKLKKSFEAFQDFVDKYKSSSLYIKAIQAQYKIARSAQERNTNHKIFFLPKKFQQSVLLEWFTSIIDNAPFSPLAPLAQFAIAELYENDDKPSQAIAAYQSMVDKHPNHSKSPEAQFRIGEIARKKIEAGSRDHANIVSARNAMEDVIVAYENSPRAKEAKIALARFDSIEAKQFYETAVFYEKQNQLRSAVIYYEKAAKAKDPEIRKNALKKLSSFQAPAPVRGTPKKNELTGNKPGQLNPEQATQPSVPSVTEKEEVTIPNDKKGPVILPPPPAEN
;
A
#
# COMPACT_ATOMS: atom_id res chain seq x y z
N MET A 1 41.93 58.46 -13.62
CA MET A 1 41.38 57.90 -14.87
C MET A 1 40.28 56.91 -14.53
N THR A 2 39.30 56.76 -15.43
CA THR A 2 38.01 56.11 -15.18
C THR A 2 38.01 54.59 -15.41
N ARG A 3 37.26 53.86 -14.57
CA ARG A 3 36.47 52.64 -14.89
C ARG A 3 35.67 52.27 -13.62
N SER A 4 34.38 52.61 -13.54
CA SER A 4 33.25 51.86 -14.13
C SER A 4 32.92 50.61 -13.30
N TYR A 5 32.20 50.81 -12.20
CA TYR A 5 31.54 49.74 -11.46
C TYR A 5 30.18 49.46 -12.09
N LEU A 6 30.03 48.28 -12.70
CA LEU A 6 28.75 47.77 -13.18
C LEU A 6 28.21 46.78 -12.13
N PRO A 7 27.10 47.08 -11.43
CA PRO A 7 26.49 46.09 -10.54
C PRO A 7 25.81 45.01 -11.39
N ILE A 8 26.29 43.77 -11.24
CA ILE A 8 25.69 42.61 -11.90
C ILE A 8 24.29 42.39 -11.29
N LEU A 9 23.26 42.54 -12.13
CA LEU A 9 21.88 42.36 -11.75
C LEU A 9 21.61 40.86 -11.49
N PHE A 10 21.60 40.44 -10.22
CA PHE A 10 21.14 39.10 -9.85
C PHE A 10 19.63 38.99 -10.08
N LEU A 11 19.25 38.52 -11.26
CA LEU A 11 17.88 38.10 -11.57
C LEU A 11 17.55 36.83 -10.78
N VAL A 12 17.08 37.03 -9.54
CA VAL A 12 16.45 35.96 -8.76
C VAL A 12 15.13 35.62 -9.44
N TYR A 13 15.14 34.56 -10.24
CA TYR A 13 13.96 34.05 -10.92
C TYR A 13 13.05 33.34 -9.91
N SER A 14 12.31 34.13 -9.12
CA SER A 14 11.29 33.63 -8.22
C SER A 14 10.23 32.91 -9.03
N PHE A 15 10.30 31.57 -9.05
CA PHE A 15 9.21 30.72 -9.50
C PHE A 15 8.02 30.90 -8.55
N LEU A 16 7.20 31.91 -8.84
CA LEU A 16 5.84 32.02 -8.35
C LEU A 16 5.04 30.85 -8.96
N PHE A 17 5.15 29.69 -8.33
CA PHE A 17 4.08 28.72 -8.40
C PHE A 17 2.80 29.44 -7.99
N PRO A 18 1.75 29.48 -8.83
CA PRO A 18 0.45 29.89 -8.35
C PRO A 18 0.04 28.86 -7.30
N PHE A 19 0.19 29.22 -6.03
CA PHE A 19 -0.46 28.53 -4.94
C PHE A 19 -1.95 28.77 -5.15
N SER A 20 -2.57 27.89 -5.95
CA SER A 20 -4.01 27.75 -6.02
C SER A 20 -4.44 27.35 -4.62
N ALA A 21 -4.73 28.36 -3.80
CA ALA A 21 -5.38 28.21 -2.54
C ALA A 21 -6.73 27.58 -2.85
N THR A 22 -6.78 26.24 -2.81
CA THR A 22 -8.03 25.52 -2.64
C THR A 22 -8.64 26.14 -1.40
N GLN A 23 -9.74 26.85 -1.60
CA GLN A 23 -10.40 27.60 -0.56
C GLN A 23 -10.89 26.62 0.49
N SER A 24 -10.05 26.38 1.49
CA SER A 24 -10.39 25.71 2.73
C SER A 24 -11.28 26.68 3.48
N ASP A 25 -12.54 26.75 3.06
CA ASP A 25 -13.59 27.52 3.72
C ASP A 25 -13.56 27.15 5.20
N ALA A 26 -12.98 28.06 5.98
CA ALA A 26 -12.65 27.77 7.35
C ALA A 26 -13.95 27.67 8.12
N LYS A 27 -14.33 26.43 8.48
CA LYS A 27 -15.51 26.10 9.31
C LYS A 27 -15.49 26.74 10.72
N ILE A 28 -14.55 27.64 10.98
CA ILE A 28 -14.46 28.53 12.13
C ILE A 28 -15.72 29.41 12.24
N LEU A 29 -16.24 29.97 11.14
CA LEU A 29 -17.49 30.76 11.21
C LEU A 29 -18.74 29.90 11.47
N ASP A 30 -18.74 28.64 11.04
CA ASP A 30 -19.84 27.71 11.32
C ASP A 30 -19.85 27.24 12.78
N TYR A 31 -18.68 27.26 13.45
CA TYR A 31 -18.55 26.99 14.88
C TYR A 31 -19.37 27.96 15.75
N PHE A 32 -19.49 29.22 15.33
CA PHE A 32 -20.27 30.26 16.00
C PHE A 32 -21.75 30.31 15.60
N LYS A 33 -22.18 29.58 14.56
CA LYS A 33 -23.61 29.43 14.17
C LYS A 33 -24.36 28.37 14.97
N ARG A 34 -23.80 27.89 16.08
CA ARG A 34 -24.57 27.07 17.04
C ARG A 34 -25.66 27.95 17.65
N ASP A 35 -26.91 27.61 17.36
CA ASP A 35 -28.10 28.26 17.90
C ASP A 35 -28.10 28.28 19.44
N LEU A 36 -27.60 29.39 20.00
CA LEU A 36 -27.46 29.60 21.44
C LEU A 36 -28.81 29.72 22.15
N SER A 37 -29.92 29.96 21.44
CA SER A 37 -31.27 30.01 22.04
C SER A 37 -31.68 28.68 22.69
N LYS A 38 -31.04 27.57 22.27
CA LYS A 38 -31.26 26.24 22.83
C LYS A 38 -30.48 25.98 24.13
N VAL A 39 -29.49 26.82 24.48
CA VAL A 39 -28.73 26.67 25.72
C VAL A 39 -29.56 27.20 26.90
N PRO A 40 -29.99 26.35 27.85
CA PRO A 40 -30.80 26.78 28.98
C PRO A 40 -30.04 27.71 29.93
N THR A 41 -30.75 28.63 30.58
CA THR A 41 -30.20 29.46 31.66
C THR A 41 -29.72 28.60 32.83
N LYS A 42 -28.77 29.13 33.64
CA LYS A 42 -28.23 28.43 34.82
C LYS A 42 -29.34 28.00 35.79
N GLU A 43 -30.38 28.81 35.95
CA GLU A 43 -31.54 28.51 36.80
C GLU A 43 -32.39 27.36 36.25
N LYS A 44 -32.63 27.35 34.93
CA LYS A 44 -33.33 26.26 34.23
C LYS A 44 -32.53 24.96 34.30
N LEU A 45 -31.20 25.00 34.22
CA LEU A 45 -30.35 23.84 34.47
C LEU A 45 -30.47 23.35 35.92
N LYS A 46 -30.40 24.26 36.90
CA LYS A 46 -30.51 23.93 38.33
C LYS A 46 -31.83 23.22 38.68
N THR A 47 -32.93 23.55 38.01
CA THR A 47 -34.23 22.85 38.17
C THR A 47 -34.33 21.56 37.35
N GLN A 48 -33.68 21.47 36.20
CA GLN A 48 -33.68 20.25 35.36
C GLN A 48 -32.78 19.12 35.90
N GLU A 49 -31.62 19.43 36.48
CA GLU A 49 -30.68 18.44 37.03
C GLU A 49 -31.32 17.38 37.94
N PRO A 50 -32.07 17.72 39.02
CA PRO A 50 -32.68 16.71 39.90
C PRO A 50 -33.76 15.88 39.19
N LEU A 51 -34.45 16.43 38.19
CA LEU A 51 -35.44 15.70 37.38
C LEU A 51 -34.77 14.70 36.44
N ALA A 52 -33.71 15.12 35.75
CA ALA A 52 -32.92 14.28 34.88
C ALA A 52 -32.22 13.15 35.66
N LYS A 53 -31.68 13.45 36.85
CA LYS A 53 -31.06 12.47 37.75
C LYS A 53 -32.06 11.40 38.20
N ARG A 54 -33.24 11.78 38.71
CA ARG A 54 -34.30 10.83 39.07
C ARG A 54 -34.70 9.92 37.90
N LYS A 55 -34.72 10.46 36.67
CA LYS A 55 -35.00 9.68 35.46
C LYS A 55 -33.87 8.70 35.11
N LEU A 56 -32.62 9.10 35.30
CA LEU A 56 -31.45 8.24 35.13
C LEU A 56 -31.45 7.09 36.15
N ASP A 57 -31.74 7.38 37.42
CA ASP A 57 -31.84 6.37 38.49
C ASP A 57 -32.96 5.34 38.19
N GLN A 58 -34.10 5.80 37.65
CA GLN A 58 -35.18 4.92 37.15
C GLN A 58 -34.71 4.05 35.98
N ALA A 59 -33.99 4.62 35.00
CA ALA A 59 -33.48 3.91 33.84
C ALA A 59 -32.48 2.79 34.23
N LEU A 60 -31.52 3.12 35.11
CA LEU A 60 -30.55 2.18 35.66
C LEU A 60 -31.23 1.07 36.49
N THR A 61 -32.34 1.39 37.18
CA THR A 61 -33.14 0.39 37.90
C THR A 61 -33.86 -0.56 36.94
N TYR A 62 -34.34 -0.08 35.79
CA TYR A 62 -34.90 -0.96 34.75
C TYR A 62 -33.82 -1.86 34.12
N GLU A 63 -32.62 -1.33 33.84
CA GLU A 63 -31.48 -2.10 33.32
C GLU A 63 -31.07 -3.22 34.28
N LYS A 64 -30.94 -2.93 35.58
CA LYS A 64 -30.68 -3.94 36.64
C LYS A 64 -31.74 -5.05 36.72
N LYS A 65 -32.98 -4.75 36.33
CA LYS A 65 -34.10 -5.72 36.27
C LYS A 65 -34.22 -6.44 34.93
N GLY A 66 -33.26 -6.26 34.01
CA GLY A 66 -33.32 -6.81 32.64
C GLY A 66 -34.39 -6.18 31.74
N LEU A 67 -35.03 -5.08 32.19
CA LEU A 67 -36.10 -4.39 31.47
C LEU A 67 -35.51 -3.39 30.47
N ASP A 68 -34.58 -3.87 29.64
CA ASP A 68 -33.73 -3.08 28.73
C ASP A 68 -34.52 -2.09 27.85
N ALA A 69 -35.71 -2.49 27.38
CA ALA A 69 -36.56 -1.62 26.56
C ALA A 69 -37.10 -0.40 27.35
N LYS A 70 -37.50 -0.60 28.62
CA LYS A 70 -37.97 0.49 29.49
C LYS A 70 -36.81 1.42 29.87
N ALA A 71 -35.63 0.86 30.13
CA ALA A 71 -34.41 1.64 30.35
C ALA A 71 -34.08 2.52 29.14
N ALA A 72 -34.05 1.95 27.93
CA ALA A 72 -33.80 2.68 26.69
C ALA A 72 -34.78 3.84 26.45
N THR A 73 -36.07 3.65 26.74
CA THR A 73 -37.07 4.73 26.65
C THR A 73 -36.79 5.87 27.64
N GLN A 74 -36.38 5.58 28.88
CA GLN A 74 -36.00 6.62 29.84
C GLN A 74 -34.71 7.34 29.40
N TYR A 75 -33.71 6.61 28.88
CA TYR A 75 -32.49 7.24 28.33
C TYR A 75 -32.82 8.20 27.18
N GLN A 76 -33.64 7.77 26.21
CA GLN A 76 -34.14 8.61 25.11
C GLN A 76 -34.89 9.85 25.62
N TYR A 77 -35.71 9.70 26.67
CA TYR A 77 -36.41 10.83 27.29
C TYR A 77 -35.44 11.85 27.88
N ILE A 78 -34.38 11.43 28.56
CA ILE A 78 -33.37 12.34 29.14
C ILE A 78 -32.61 13.07 28.03
N ILE A 79 -32.17 12.34 27.00
CA ILE A 79 -31.45 12.92 25.85
C ILE A 79 -32.31 13.98 25.14
N LYS A 80 -33.61 13.72 24.97
CA LYS A 80 -34.52 14.65 24.28
C LYS A 80 -34.87 15.89 25.12
N ASN A 81 -35.17 15.71 26.41
CA ASN A 81 -35.77 16.77 27.24
C ASN A 81 -34.78 17.48 28.18
N TYR A 82 -33.64 16.85 28.48
CA TYR A 82 -32.61 17.35 29.39
C TYR A 82 -31.18 17.28 28.81
N PRO A 83 -30.94 17.58 27.50
CA PRO A 83 -29.65 17.32 26.82
C PRO A 83 -28.43 18.02 27.43
N PHE A 84 -28.62 19.09 28.20
CA PHE A 84 -27.55 19.87 28.83
C PHE A 84 -27.27 19.48 30.29
N THR A 85 -27.98 18.49 30.83
CA THR A 85 -27.79 18.02 32.22
C THR A 85 -26.67 16.98 32.34
N SER A 86 -26.10 16.86 33.54
CA SER A 86 -25.11 15.85 33.92
C SER A 86 -25.55 14.40 33.61
N SER A 87 -26.86 14.16 33.52
CA SER A 87 -27.45 12.85 33.24
C SER A 87 -27.52 12.49 31.75
N ALA A 88 -27.43 13.48 30.85
CA ALA A 88 -27.56 13.26 29.41
C ALA A 88 -26.40 12.49 28.77
N PRO A 89 -25.10 12.73 29.11
CA PRO A 89 -24.00 11.92 28.60
C PRO A 89 -24.17 10.44 28.96
N THR A 90 -24.39 10.12 30.24
CA THR A 90 -24.59 8.74 30.71
C THR A 90 -25.76 8.07 30.00
N SER A 91 -26.86 8.80 29.77
CA SER A 91 -28.03 8.30 29.05
C SER A 91 -27.74 8.00 27.58
N GLN A 92 -27.04 8.89 26.87
CA GLN A 92 -26.63 8.68 25.48
C GLN A 92 -25.69 7.47 25.35
N TYR A 93 -24.68 7.39 26.22
CA TYR A 93 -23.75 6.28 26.27
C TYR A 93 -24.47 4.94 26.52
N LYS A 94 -25.40 4.91 27.47
CA LYS A 94 -26.20 3.71 27.79
C LYS A 94 -27.18 3.31 26.69
N LEU A 95 -27.77 4.27 26.00
CA LEU A 95 -28.61 3.99 24.83
C LEU A 95 -27.78 3.37 23.68
N ALA A 96 -26.55 3.83 23.49
CA ALA A 96 -25.64 3.27 22.50
C ALA A 96 -25.20 1.83 22.87
N GLU A 97 -24.89 1.54 24.14
CA GLU A 97 -24.64 0.17 24.64
C GLU A 97 -25.85 -0.76 24.39
N HIS A 98 -27.07 -0.28 24.62
CA HIS A 98 -28.29 -1.06 24.33
C HIS A 98 -28.46 -1.41 22.84
N LEU A 99 -28.12 -0.48 21.94
CA LEU A 99 -28.10 -0.74 20.49
C LEU A 99 -27.01 -1.76 20.10
N MET A 100 -25.85 -1.70 20.77
CA MET A 100 -24.77 -2.69 20.60
C MET A 100 -25.22 -4.09 21.02
N LYS A 101 -25.84 -4.22 22.21
CA LYS A 101 -26.40 -5.48 22.74
C LYS A 101 -27.45 -6.09 21.81
N LYS A 102 -28.23 -5.26 21.11
CA LYS A 102 -29.21 -5.68 20.08
C LYS A 102 -28.57 -5.99 18.70
N GLY A 103 -27.24 -5.99 18.59
CA GLY A 103 -26.52 -6.25 17.35
C GLY A 103 -26.67 -5.17 16.27
N LYS A 104 -27.27 -4.01 16.60
CA LYS A 104 -27.55 -2.91 15.66
C LYS A 104 -26.32 -2.03 15.47
N LEU A 105 -25.22 -2.64 15.00
CA LEU A 105 -23.87 -2.06 14.97
C LEU A 105 -23.84 -0.63 14.41
N LYS A 106 -24.41 -0.38 13.21
CA LYS A 106 -24.44 0.97 12.62
C LYS A 106 -25.13 2.00 13.53
N LYS A 107 -26.34 1.70 14.02
CA LYS A 107 -27.08 2.60 14.94
C LYS A 107 -26.37 2.80 16.27
N SER A 108 -25.63 1.80 16.74
CA SER A 108 -24.81 1.91 17.95
C SER A 108 -23.58 2.79 17.73
N PHE A 109 -22.88 2.63 16.59
CA PHE A 109 -21.76 3.49 16.22
C PHE A 109 -22.21 4.95 16.08
N GLU A 110 -23.29 5.19 15.35
CA GLU A 110 -23.93 6.50 15.21
C GLU A 110 -24.25 7.12 16.58
N ALA A 111 -24.88 6.36 17.49
CA ALA A 111 -25.21 6.84 18.83
C ALA A 111 -23.99 7.14 19.71
N PHE A 112 -22.87 6.43 19.53
CA PHE A 112 -21.59 6.78 20.18
C PHE A 112 -20.89 7.98 19.50
N GLN A 113 -20.99 8.15 18.19
CA GLN A 113 -20.47 9.34 17.51
C GLN A 113 -21.22 10.59 18.00
N ASP A 114 -22.54 10.50 18.09
CA ASP A 114 -23.43 11.51 18.65
C ASP A 114 -23.04 11.87 20.11
N PHE A 115 -22.58 10.90 20.89
CA PHE A 115 -22.02 11.13 22.23
C PHE A 115 -20.70 11.90 22.15
N VAL A 116 -19.77 11.44 21.30
CA VAL A 116 -18.43 12.00 21.11
C VAL A 116 -18.49 13.44 20.64
N ASP A 117 -19.44 13.78 19.78
CA ASP A 117 -19.60 15.14 19.26
C ASP A 117 -20.17 16.12 20.31
N LYS A 118 -21.12 15.65 21.13
CA LYS A 118 -21.90 16.48 22.07
C LYS A 118 -21.27 16.57 23.46
N TYR A 119 -20.59 15.53 23.94
CA TYR A 119 -20.18 15.38 25.33
C TYR A 119 -18.66 15.18 25.51
N LYS A 120 -17.86 15.98 24.78
CA LYS A 120 -16.38 15.91 24.75
C LYS A 120 -15.69 15.99 26.12
N SER A 121 -16.29 16.68 27.08
CA SER A 121 -15.79 16.83 28.46
C SER A 121 -16.20 15.68 29.41
N SER A 122 -17.00 14.71 28.95
CA SER A 122 -17.46 13.60 29.80
C SER A 122 -16.34 12.60 30.09
N SER A 123 -16.29 12.10 31.33
CA SER A 123 -15.41 10.99 31.72
C SER A 123 -15.68 9.67 30.97
N LEU A 124 -16.80 9.57 30.25
CA LEU A 124 -17.12 8.44 29.37
C LEU A 124 -16.58 8.60 27.94
N TYR A 125 -15.96 9.72 27.57
CA TYR A 125 -15.47 9.99 26.21
C TYR A 125 -14.57 8.88 25.65
N ILE A 126 -13.48 8.55 26.35
CA ILE A 126 -12.57 7.48 25.91
C ILE A 126 -13.27 6.11 25.88
N LYS A 127 -14.26 5.87 26.75
CA LYS A 127 -15.06 4.63 26.72
C LYS A 127 -15.97 4.56 25.49
N ALA A 128 -16.52 5.70 25.04
CA ALA A 128 -17.31 5.77 23.81
C ALA A 128 -16.43 5.47 22.58
N ILE A 129 -15.23 6.04 22.49
CA ILE A 129 -14.26 5.73 21.42
C ILE A 129 -13.87 4.25 21.44
N GLN A 130 -13.63 3.67 22.63
CA GLN A 130 -13.37 2.23 22.80
C GLN A 130 -14.55 1.37 22.31
N ALA A 131 -15.80 1.80 22.55
CA ALA A 131 -16.98 1.10 22.06
C ALA A 131 -17.12 1.23 20.53
N GLN A 132 -16.87 2.40 19.95
CA GLN A 132 -16.80 2.60 18.49
C GLN A 132 -15.79 1.66 17.83
N TYR A 133 -14.57 1.56 18.39
CA TYR A 133 -13.55 0.64 17.87
C TYR A 133 -13.99 -0.83 17.94
N LYS A 134 -14.60 -1.27 19.05
CA LYS A 134 -15.17 -2.62 19.18
C LYS A 134 -16.26 -2.90 18.15
N ILE A 135 -17.14 -1.92 17.89
CA ILE A 135 -18.20 -2.02 16.89
C ILE A 135 -17.61 -2.13 15.47
N ALA A 136 -16.65 -1.26 15.14
CA ALA A 136 -15.99 -1.26 13.84
C ALA A 136 -15.22 -2.56 13.58
N ARG A 137 -14.49 -3.07 14.58
CA ARG A 137 -13.83 -4.39 14.49
C ARG A 137 -14.82 -5.54 14.35
N SER A 138 -15.90 -5.60 15.15
CA SER A 138 -16.91 -6.65 14.98
C SER A 138 -17.62 -6.59 13.62
N ALA A 139 -17.81 -5.38 13.06
CA ALA A 139 -18.36 -5.22 11.71
C ALA A 139 -17.36 -5.67 10.62
N GLN A 140 -16.07 -5.34 10.76
CA GLN A 140 -14.99 -5.79 9.87
C GLN A 140 -14.82 -7.32 9.90
N GLU A 141 -14.74 -7.94 11.07
CA GLU A 141 -14.64 -9.39 11.26
C GLU A 141 -15.84 -10.14 10.64
N ARG A 142 -17.05 -9.59 10.76
CA ARG A 142 -18.23 -10.13 10.09
C ARG A 142 -18.13 -10.03 8.57
N ASN A 143 -17.40 -9.07 8.04
CA ASN A 143 -17.17 -8.89 6.60
C ASN A 143 -16.07 -9.82 6.06
N THR A 144 -14.99 -10.05 6.82
CA THR A 144 -13.87 -10.93 6.42
C THR A 144 -14.18 -12.41 6.59
N ASN A 145 -14.97 -12.79 7.60
CA ASN A 145 -15.34 -14.19 7.83
C ASN A 145 -16.40 -14.76 6.85
N HIS A 146 -16.76 -14.02 5.79
CA HIS A 146 -17.59 -14.55 4.70
C HIS A 146 -16.78 -15.50 3.80
N LYS A 147 -16.45 -16.70 4.31
CA LYS A 147 -15.87 -17.82 3.54
C LYS A 147 -16.81 -18.41 2.48
N ILE A 148 -18.00 -17.85 2.31
CA ILE A 148 -18.99 -18.25 1.31
C ILE A 148 -19.01 -17.15 0.24
N PHE A 149 -18.39 -17.44 -0.91
CA PHE A 149 -18.19 -16.53 -2.05
C PHE A 149 -19.48 -15.86 -2.56
N PHE A 150 -20.65 -16.49 -2.34
CA PHE A 150 -21.94 -16.05 -2.83
C PHE A 150 -22.74 -15.13 -1.89
N LEU A 151 -22.25 -14.83 -0.67
CA LEU A 151 -22.95 -13.91 0.24
C LEU A 151 -22.42 -12.48 0.11
N PRO A 152 -23.29 -11.46 -0.11
CA PRO A 152 -22.85 -10.07 -0.20
C PRO A 152 -22.29 -9.54 1.14
N LYS A 153 -21.17 -8.80 1.06
CA LYS A 153 -20.53 -8.08 2.19
C LYS A 153 -21.60 -7.28 2.96
N LYS A 154 -21.87 -7.62 4.23
CA LYS A 154 -22.94 -6.98 5.05
C LYS A 154 -22.67 -5.52 5.38
N PHE A 155 -21.41 -5.09 5.33
CA PHE A 155 -21.01 -3.70 5.50
C PHE A 155 -20.25 -3.25 4.26
N GLN A 156 -20.64 -2.09 3.71
CA GLN A 156 -19.84 -1.43 2.68
C GLN A 156 -18.49 -1.01 3.29
N GLN A 157 -17.41 -1.20 2.54
CA GLN A 157 -16.06 -0.90 3.02
C GLN A 157 -15.85 0.59 3.31
N SER A 158 -16.47 1.47 2.51
CA SER A 158 -16.52 2.92 2.74
C SER A 158 -16.96 3.28 4.16
N VAL A 159 -18.03 2.64 4.66
CA VAL A 159 -18.56 2.85 6.02
C VAL A 159 -17.57 2.41 7.10
N LEU A 160 -16.84 1.31 6.87
CA LEU A 160 -15.82 0.85 7.83
C LEU A 160 -14.58 1.77 7.83
N LEU A 161 -14.16 2.27 6.66
CA LEU A 161 -13.10 3.27 6.52
C LEU A 161 -13.48 4.57 7.24
N GLU A 162 -14.70 5.07 7.03
CA GLU A 162 -15.26 6.23 7.73
C GLU A 162 -15.22 6.05 9.26
N TRP A 163 -15.66 4.89 9.76
CA TRP A 163 -15.68 4.59 11.20
C TRP A 163 -14.29 4.51 11.83
N PHE A 164 -13.31 3.88 11.19
CA PHE A 164 -11.94 3.86 11.70
C PHE A 164 -11.27 5.22 11.59
N THR A 165 -11.58 5.99 10.55
CA THR A 165 -11.07 7.37 10.39
C THR A 165 -11.62 8.28 11.50
N SER A 166 -12.92 8.22 11.80
CA SER A 166 -13.50 9.04 12.88
C SER A 166 -12.97 8.68 14.27
N ILE A 167 -12.55 7.44 14.51
CA ILE A 167 -11.85 7.03 15.75
C ILE A 167 -10.48 7.70 15.85
N ILE A 168 -9.72 7.79 14.75
CA ILE A 168 -8.42 8.48 14.71
C ILE A 168 -8.64 9.98 14.92
N ASP A 169 -9.56 10.60 14.17
CA ASP A 169 -9.82 12.05 14.24
C ASP A 169 -10.29 12.51 15.62
N ASN A 170 -11.16 11.73 16.28
CA ASN A 170 -11.69 12.07 17.60
C ASN A 170 -10.75 11.70 18.77
N ALA A 171 -9.72 10.88 18.53
CA ALA A 171 -8.80 10.43 19.57
C ALA A 171 -7.37 10.11 19.04
N PRO A 172 -6.69 11.07 18.38
CA PRO A 172 -5.46 10.81 17.61
C PRO A 172 -4.26 10.37 18.47
N PHE A 173 -4.23 10.77 19.74
CA PHE A 173 -3.21 10.37 20.71
C PHE A 173 -3.61 9.16 21.57
N SER A 174 -4.75 8.53 21.29
CA SER A 174 -5.18 7.35 22.04
C SER A 174 -4.46 6.08 21.57
N PRO A 175 -4.32 5.05 22.41
CA PRO A 175 -3.84 3.72 21.99
C PRO A 175 -4.70 3.05 20.90
N LEU A 176 -5.87 3.60 20.57
CA LEU A 176 -6.75 3.10 19.51
C LEU A 176 -6.40 3.65 18.13
N ALA A 177 -5.75 4.82 18.03
CA ALA A 177 -5.36 5.42 16.75
C ALA A 177 -4.45 4.48 15.91
N PRO A 178 -3.33 3.94 16.43
CA PRO A 178 -2.54 2.92 15.70
C PRO A 178 -3.34 1.67 15.33
N LEU A 179 -4.27 1.23 16.20
CA LEU A 179 -5.08 0.03 15.97
C LEU A 179 -6.17 0.24 14.89
N ALA A 180 -6.71 1.45 14.79
CA ALA A 180 -7.63 1.88 13.74
C ALA A 180 -6.90 2.11 12.41
N GLN A 181 -5.69 2.69 12.43
CA GLN A 181 -4.84 2.82 11.24
C GLN A 181 -4.48 1.44 10.66
N PHE A 182 -4.12 0.48 11.51
CA PHE A 182 -3.92 -0.92 11.11
C PHE A 182 -5.19 -1.52 10.47
N ALA A 183 -6.36 -1.24 11.06
CA ALA A 183 -7.64 -1.73 10.54
C ALA A 183 -7.97 -1.16 9.15
N ILE A 184 -7.64 0.10 8.89
CA ILE A 184 -7.79 0.76 7.57
C ILE A 184 -6.90 0.06 6.53
N ALA A 185 -5.65 -0.26 6.89
CA ALA A 185 -4.74 -0.98 6.00
C ALA A 185 -5.25 -2.40 5.68
N GLU A 186 -5.72 -3.13 6.69
CA GLU A 186 -6.39 -4.43 6.49
C GLU A 186 -7.63 -4.32 5.59
N LEU A 187 -8.41 -3.23 5.68
CA LEU A 187 -9.55 -3.04 4.77
C LEU A 187 -9.09 -2.91 3.32
N TYR A 188 -8.06 -2.11 3.03
CA TYR A 188 -7.52 -2.00 1.67
C TYR A 188 -6.89 -3.32 1.17
N GLU A 189 -6.20 -4.07 2.02
CA GLU A 189 -5.63 -5.38 1.68
C GLU A 189 -6.74 -6.39 1.30
N ASN A 190 -7.84 -6.41 2.06
CA ASN A 190 -9.00 -7.28 1.81
C ASN A 190 -9.90 -6.84 0.63
N ASP A 191 -9.58 -5.73 -0.02
CA ASP A 191 -10.29 -5.21 -1.21
C ASP A 191 -9.39 -5.22 -2.45
N ASP A 192 -8.26 -5.95 -2.37
CA ASP A 192 -7.22 -6.06 -3.38
C ASP A 192 -6.70 -4.70 -3.89
N LYS A 193 -6.55 -3.76 -2.96
CA LYS A 193 -6.04 -2.39 -3.18
C LYS A 193 -4.62 -2.23 -2.62
N PRO A 194 -3.60 -2.86 -3.25
CA PRO A 194 -2.26 -3.00 -2.67
C PRO A 194 -1.60 -1.65 -2.37
N SER A 195 -1.70 -0.67 -3.27
CA SER A 195 -1.08 0.65 -3.08
C SER A 195 -1.64 1.41 -1.88
N GLN A 196 -2.96 1.33 -1.66
CA GLN A 196 -3.62 1.97 -0.52
C GLN A 196 -3.36 1.21 0.78
N ALA A 197 -3.27 -0.13 0.73
CA ALA A 197 -2.89 -0.95 1.86
C ALA A 197 -1.46 -0.67 2.33
N ILE A 198 -0.50 -0.64 1.40
CA ILE A 198 0.91 -0.29 1.67
C ILE A 198 0.99 1.12 2.29
N ALA A 199 0.36 2.14 1.68
CA ALA A 199 0.38 3.50 2.22
C ALA A 199 -0.23 3.59 3.64
N ALA A 200 -1.29 2.84 3.91
CA ALA A 200 -1.93 2.81 5.22
C ALA A 200 -1.10 2.07 6.28
N TYR A 201 -0.42 0.97 5.93
CA TYR A 201 0.53 0.29 6.81
C TYR A 201 1.79 1.15 7.05
N GLN A 202 2.34 1.79 6.02
CA GLN A 202 3.51 2.65 6.13
C GLN A 202 3.23 3.82 7.08
N SER A 203 2.10 4.51 6.90
CA SER A 203 1.68 5.58 7.82
C SER A 203 1.50 5.11 9.27
N MET A 204 1.32 3.81 9.54
CA MET A 204 1.33 3.29 10.90
C MET A 204 2.75 3.13 11.44
N VAL A 205 3.64 2.53 10.63
CA VAL A 205 5.05 2.32 10.99
C VAL A 205 5.73 3.67 11.24
N ASP A 206 5.52 4.66 10.37
CA ASP A 206 6.11 6.00 10.48
C ASP A 206 5.67 6.74 11.75
N LYS A 207 4.36 6.72 12.05
CA LYS A 207 3.75 7.48 13.16
C LYS A 207 3.87 6.77 14.50
N HIS A 208 3.95 5.44 14.50
CA HIS A 208 3.89 4.60 15.69
C HIS A 208 4.92 3.45 15.65
N PRO A 209 6.22 3.69 15.40
CA PRO A 209 7.19 2.63 15.14
C PRO A 209 7.29 1.62 16.29
N ASN A 210 7.14 2.08 17.54
CA ASN A 210 7.26 1.25 18.75
C ASN A 210 5.94 0.53 19.16
N HIS A 211 4.86 0.65 18.38
CA HIS A 211 3.59 0.01 18.71
C HIS A 211 3.62 -1.50 18.38
N SER A 212 2.94 -2.32 19.18
CA SER A 212 2.98 -3.80 19.09
C SER A 212 2.51 -4.40 17.77
N LYS A 213 1.81 -3.61 16.94
CA LYS A 213 1.34 -3.97 15.59
C LYS A 213 2.23 -3.43 14.46
N SER A 214 3.23 -2.63 14.74
CA SER A 214 4.11 -2.06 13.69
C SER A 214 5.04 -3.09 13.04
N PRO A 215 5.59 -4.11 13.76
CA PRO A 215 6.25 -5.24 13.12
C PRO A 215 5.34 -6.04 12.17
N GLU A 216 4.04 -6.15 12.50
CA GLU A 216 3.04 -6.74 11.61
C GLU A 216 2.81 -5.86 10.38
N ALA A 217 2.64 -4.54 10.57
CA ALA A 217 2.40 -3.60 9.48
C ALA A 217 3.56 -3.58 8.46
N GLN A 218 4.81 -3.52 8.91
CA GLN A 218 5.97 -3.58 8.01
C GLN A 218 6.04 -4.92 7.26
N PHE A 219 5.77 -6.03 7.95
CA PHE A 219 5.73 -7.35 7.31
C PHE A 219 4.62 -7.47 6.26
N ARG A 220 3.46 -6.85 6.49
CA ARG A 220 2.36 -6.80 5.51
C ARG A 220 2.73 -6.06 4.24
N ILE A 221 3.53 -5.00 4.32
CA ILE A 221 4.05 -4.30 3.13
C ILE A 221 4.87 -5.26 2.26
N GLY A 222 5.79 -6.02 2.86
CA GLY A 222 6.57 -7.04 2.17
C GLY A 222 5.71 -8.18 1.60
N GLU A 223 4.70 -8.64 2.33
CA GLU A 223 3.78 -9.70 1.87
C GLU A 223 2.91 -9.27 0.67
N ILE A 224 2.47 -8.00 0.64
CA ILE A 224 1.74 -7.44 -0.51
C ILE A 224 2.65 -7.41 -1.75
N ALA A 225 3.91 -7.00 -1.59
CA ALA A 225 4.90 -7.04 -2.67
C ALA A 225 5.19 -8.48 -3.13
N ARG A 226 5.32 -9.44 -2.20
CA ARG A 226 5.47 -10.88 -2.50
C ARG A 226 4.30 -11.43 -3.32
N LYS A 227 3.05 -11.13 -2.92
CA LYS A 227 1.84 -11.57 -3.64
C LYS A 227 1.88 -11.13 -5.11
N LYS A 228 2.39 -9.92 -5.39
CA LYS A 228 2.55 -9.38 -6.76
C LYS A 228 3.56 -10.19 -7.61
N ILE A 229 4.68 -10.62 -7.01
CA ILE A 229 5.68 -11.50 -7.67
C ILE A 229 5.05 -12.86 -7.99
N GLU A 230 4.30 -13.44 -7.04
CA GLU A 230 3.66 -14.75 -7.21
C GLU A 230 2.55 -14.73 -8.27
N ALA A 231 1.81 -13.63 -8.37
CA ALA A 231 0.84 -13.36 -9.44
C ALA A 231 1.46 -13.17 -10.84
N GLY A 232 2.79 -13.26 -10.97
CA GLY A 232 3.49 -13.23 -12.26
C GLY A 232 4.18 -11.92 -12.59
N SER A 233 4.04 -10.86 -11.78
CA SER A 233 4.81 -9.61 -11.94
C SER A 233 6.26 -9.79 -11.44
N ARG A 234 6.97 -10.74 -12.04
CA ARG A 234 8.31 -11.20 -11.62
C ARG A 234 9.46 -10.33 -12.14
N ASP A 235 9.22 -9.06 -12.44
CA ASP A 235 10.31 -8.15 -12.76
C ASP A 235 11.24 -7.95 -11.54
N HIS A 236 12.50 -7.60 -11.83
CA HIS A 236 13.53 -7.41 -10.80
C HIS A 236 13.15 -6.28 -9.82
N ALA A 237 12.43 -5.25 -10.27
CA ALA A 237 12.02 -4.13 -9.41
C ALA A 237 11.03 -4.57 -8.31
N ASN A 238 10.07 -5.44 -8.61
CA ASN A 238 9.15 -6.00 -7.62
C ASN A 238 9.87 -6.93 -6.63
N ILE A 239 10.85 -7.72 -7.11
CA ILE A 239 11.68 -8.58 -6.24
C ILE A 239 12.51 -7.72 -5.28
N VAL A 240 13.18 -6.68 -5.77
CA VAL A 240 13.92 -5.72 -4.93
C VAL A 240 13.00 -5.02 -3.95
N SER A 241 11.81 -4.58 -4.38
CA SER A 241 10.83 -3.94 -3.48
C SER A 241 10.38 -4.87 -2.34
N ALA A 242 10.09 -6.15 -2.64
CA ALA A 242 9.72 -7.13 -1.62
C ALA A 242 10.90 -7.50 -0.70
N ARG A 243 12.11 -7.58 -1.25
CA ARG A 243 13.37 -7.80 -0.51
C ARG A 243 13.58 -6.68 0.51
N ASN A 244 13.62 -5.43 0.05
CA ASN A 244 13.84 -4.25 0.90
C ASN A 244 12.80 -4.19 2.03
N ALA A 245 11.52 -4.36 1.72
CA ALA A 245 10.46 -4.35 2.72
C ALA A 245 10.60 -5.44 3.79
N MET A 246 11.14 -6.63 3.45
CA MET A 246 11.45 -7.68 4.42
C MET A 246 12.74 -7.40 5.21
N GLU A 247 13.75 -6.79 4.59
CA GLU A 247 14.97 -6.33 5.27
C GLU A 247 14.64 -5.25 6.30
N ASP A 248 13.73 -4.31 6.00
CA ASP A 248 13.23 -3.31 6.94
C ASP A 248 12.60 -3.94 8.19
N VAL A 249 11.82 -5.04 8.04
CA VAL A 249 11.28 -5.78 9.21
C VAL A 249 12.40 -6.32 10.09
N ILE A 250 13.48 -6.81 9.49
CA ILE A 250 14.60 -7.41 10.22
C ILE A 250 15.40 -6.32 10.94
N VAL A 251 15.67 -5.19 10.27
CA VAL A 251 16.46 -4.08 10.82
C VAL A 251 15.68 -3.33 11.90
N ALA A 252 14.42 -2.97 11.64
CA ALA A 252 13.61 -2.21 12.60
C ALA A 252 13.07 -3.07 13.75
N TYR A 253 12.85 -4.37 13.52
CA TYR A 253 12.12 -5.24 14.45
C TYR A 253 12.78 -6.60 14.68
N GLU A 254 14.11 -6.65 14.78
CA GLU A 254 14.92 -7.88 14.83
C GLU A 254 14.40 -8.95 15.81
N ASN A 255 13.97 -8.54 17.00
CA ASN A 255 13.49 -9.44 18.06
C ASN A 255 12.02 -9.90 17.90
N SER A 256 11.32 -9.41 16.88
CA SER A 256 9.92 -9.77 16.62
C SER A 256 9.78 -11.15 15.95
N PRO A 257 8.63 -11.84 16.11
CA PRO A 257 8.33 -13.03 15.30
C PRO A 257 8.40 -12.75 13.79
N ARG A 258 7.97 -11.56 13.37
CA ARG A 258 7.96 -11.15 11.95
C ARG A 258 9.35 -11.00 11.35
N ALA A 259 10.37 -10.62 12.12
CA ALA A 259 11.75 -10.65 11.62
C ALA A 259 12.25 -12.07 11.32
N LYS A 260 11.79 -13.10 12.05
CA LYS A 260 12.10 -14.50 11.74
C LYS A 260 11.43 -14.95 10.45
N GLU A 261 10.16 -14.58 10.25
CA GLU A 261 9.42 -14.88 9.02
C GLU A 261 9.98 -14.12 7.81
N ALA A 262 10.38 -12.86 7.97
CA ALA A 262 11.05 -12.06 6.95
C ALA A 262 12.39 -12.70 6.53
N LYS A 263 13.21 -13.20 7.47
CA LYS A 263 14.45 -13.96 7.16
C LYS A 263 14.16 -15.20 6.29
N ILE A 264 13.03 -15.89 6.51
CA ILE A 264 12.59 -17.04 5.69
C ILE A 264 12.11 -16.57 4.31
N ALA A 265 11.37 -15.46 4.23
CA ALA A 265 10.91 -14.88 2.95
C ALA A 265 12.08 -14.45 2.05
N LEU A 266 13.10 -13.79 2.62
CA LEU A 266 14.32 -13.38 1.88
C LEU A 266 15.04 -14.56 1.23
N ALA A 267 15.18 -15.69 1.94
CA ALA A 267 15.78 -16.90 1.37
C ALA A 267 15.00 -17.43 0.16
N ARG A 268 13.67 -17.26 0.13
CA ARG A 268 12.85 -17.62 -1.04
C ARG A 268 13.06 -16.65 -2.22
N PHE A 269 13.20 -15.35 -1.95
CA PHE A 269 13.50 -14.36 -2.99
C PHE A 269 14.86 -14.63 -3.65
N ASP A 270 15.88 -14.96 -2.86
CA ASP A 270 17.20 -15.38 -3.38
C ASP A 270 17.09 -16.56 -4.36
N SER A 271 16.31 -17.60 -4.02
CA SER A 271 16.07 -18.74 -4.93
C SER A 271 15.25 -18.38 -6.18
N ILE A 272 14.23 -17.52 -6.05
CA ILE A 272 13.41 -17.07 -7.19
C ILE A 272 14.27 -16.31 -8.21
N GLU A 273 15.03 -15.32 -7.73
CA GLU A 273 15.91 -14.48 -8.55
C GLU A 273 17.04 -15.31 -9.20
N ALA A 274 17.65 -16.21 -8.45
CA ALA A 274 18.64 -17.16 -8.97
C ALA A 274 18.08 -18.03 -10.10
N LYS A 275 16.84 -18.53 -9.95
CA LYS A 275 16.16 -19.34 -10.97
C LYS A 275 15.92 -18.54 -12.25
N GLN A 276 15.51 -17.28 -12.14
CA GLN A 276 15.32 -16.40 -13.29
C GLN A 276 16.63 -16.12 -14.04
N PHE A 277 17.71 -15.86 -13.32
CA PHE A 277 19.03 -15.70 -13.95
C PHE A 277 19.45 -16.98 -14.68
N TYR A 278 19.25 -18.15 -14.09
CA TYR A 278 19.54 -19.43 -14.75
C TYR A 278 18.67 -19.66 -15.99
N GLU A 279 17.37 -19.40 -15.93
CA GLU A 279 16.45 -19.54 -17.07
C GLU A 279 16.79 -18.56 -18.20
N THR A 280 17.17 -17.32 -17.86
CA THR A 280 17.61 -16.30 -18.81
C THR A 280 18.94 -16.68 -19.46
N ALA A 281 19.87 -17.28 -18.69
CA ALA A 281 21.12 -17.81 -19.23
C ALA A 281 20.88 -18.94 -20.24
N VAL A 282 19.99 -19.89 -19.93
CA VAL A 282 19.56 -20.96 -20.85
C VAL A 282 18.91 -20.39 -22.11
N PHE A 283 18.13 -19.31 -21.99
CA PHE A 283 17.50 -18.64 -23.14
C PHE A 283 18.54 -18.00 -24.09
N TYR A 284 19.57 -17.33 -23.55
CA TYR A 284 20.66 -16.77 -24.36
C TYR A 284 21.59 -17.84 -24.94
N GLU A 285 21.85 -18.93 -24.19
CA GLU A 285 22.61 -20.09 -24.67
C GLU A 285 21.95 -20.71 -25.91
N LYS A 286 20.62 -20.92 -25.87
CA LYS A 286 19.84 -21.43 -27.02
C LYS A 286 19.87 -20.53 -28.25
N GLN A 287 20.14 -19.24 -28.08
CA GLN A 287 20.30 -18.26 -29.17
C GLN A 287 21.77 -18.10 -29.61
N ASN A 288 22.68 -18.94 -29.11
CA ASN A 288 24.12 -18.84 -29.33
C ASN A 288 24.76 -17.50 -28.85
N GLN A 289 24.07 -16.76 -27.97
CA GLN A 289 24.56 -15.51 -27.40
C GLN A 289 25.40 -15.79 -26.14
N LEU A 290 26.53 -16.47 -26.34
CA LEU A 290 27.32 -17.07 -25.25
C LEU A 290 27.81 -16.05 -24.21
N ARG A 291 28.21 -14.84 -24.63
CA ARG A 291 28.63 -13.76 -23.70
C ARG A 291 27.50 -13.39 -22.72
N SER A 292 26.28 -13.21 -23.23
CA SER A 292 25.10 -12.93 -22.42
C SER A 292 24.79 -14.11 -21.50
N ALA A 293 24.83 -15.35 -22.02
CA ALA A 293 24.57 -16.55 -21.25
C ALA A 293 25.53 -16.69 -20.04
N VAL A 294 26.84 -16.47 -20.24
CA VAL A 294 27.85 -16.49 -19.18
C VAL A 294 27.52 -15.48 -18.08
N ILE A 295 27.22 -14.22 -18.41
CA ILE A 295 26.87 -13.18 -17.41
C ILE A 295 25.67 -13.60 -16.54
N TYR A 296 24.65 -14.20 -17.14
CA TYR A 296 23.48 -14.65 -16.39
C TYR A 296 23.75 -15.94 -15.58
N TYR A 297 24.58 -16.87 -16.07
CA TYR A 297 25.03 -18.02 -15.28
C TYR A 297 25.92 -17.60 -14.10
N GLU A 298 26.79 -16.60 -14.25
CA GLU A 298 27.59 -16.05 -13.13
C GLU A 298 26.70 -15.45 -12.03
N LYS A 299 25.62 -14.76 -12.41
CA LYS A 299 24.61 -14.26 -11.45
C LYS A 299 23.90 -15.42 -10.75
N ALA A 300 23.47 -16.45 -11.47
CA ALA A 300 22.85 -17.64 -10.89
C ALA A 300 23.81 -18.46 -10.00
N ALA A 301 25.11 -18.47 -10.31
CA ALA A 301 26.14 -19.16 -9.52
C ALA A 301 26.40 -18.52 -8.14
N LYS A 302 26.03 -17.25 -7.95
CA LYS A 302 26.10 -16.56 -6.64
C LYS A 302 24.97 -16.93 -5.68
N ALA A 303 24.01 -17.74 -6.12
CA ALA A 303 22.86 -18.13 -5.31
C ALA A 303 23.25 -18.94 -4.07
N LYS A 304 22.52 -18.72 -2.96
CA LYS A 304 22.57 -19.59 -1.77
C LYS A 304 21.98 -20.97 -2.06
N ASP A 305 20.99 -21.03 -2.95
CA ASP A 305 20.39 -22.26 -3.47
C ASP A 305 21.46 -23.22 -4.04
N PRO A 306 21.65 -24.41 -3.45
CA PRO A 306 22.76 -25.29 -3.82
C PRO A 306 22.58 -25.92 -5.19
N GLU A 307 21.35 -26.23 -5.62
CA GLU A 307 21.12 -26.89 -6.91
C GLU A 307 21.19 -25.89 -8.06
N ILE A 308 20.64 -24.67 -7.90
CA ILE A 308 20.80 -23.62 -8.92
C ILE A 308 22.28 -23.24 -9.07
N ARG A 309 23.00 -23.05 -7.96
CA ARG A 309 24.44 -22.75 -7.97
C ARG A 309 25.25 -23.84 -8.69
N LYS A 310 25.05 -25.10 -8.32
CA LYS A 310 25.72 -26.27 -8.92
C LYS A 310 25.45 -26.38 -10.43
N ASN A 311 24.21 -26.19 -10.86
CA ASN A 311 23.85 -26.26 -12.27
C ASN A 311 24.44 -25.07 -13.07
N ALA A 312 24.44 -23.87 -12.51
CA ALA A 312 25.06 -22.69 -13.10
C ALA A 312 26.59 -22.86 -13.25
N LEU A 313 27.27 -23.33 -12.21
CA LEU A 313 28.72 -23.61 -12.25
C LEU A 313 29.08 -24.69 -13.29
N LYS A 314 28.27 -25.76 -13.40
CA LYS A 314 28.43 -26.79 -14.43
C LYS A 314 28.28 -26.24 -15.85
N LYS A 315 27.42 -25.24 -16.05
CA LYS A 315 27.27 -24.54 -17.33
C LYS A 315 28.48 -23.64 -17.61
N LEU A 316 28.94 -22.86 -16.64
CA LEU A 316 30.11 -21.99 -16.78
C LEU A 316 31.38 -22.76 -17.18
N SER A 317 31.66 -23.90 -16.55
CA SER A 317 32.83 -24.72 -16.93
C SER A 317 32.77 -25.27 -18.35
N SER A 318 31.57 -25.51 -18.89
CA SER A 318 31.41 -25.95 -20.29
C SER A 318 31.72 -24.86 -21.33
N PHE A 319 31.64 -23.57 -20.95
CA PHE A 319 32.07 -22.45 -21.81
C PHE A 319 33.57 -22.12 -21.68
N GLN A 320 34.23 -22.59 -20.61
CA GLN A 320 35.66 -22.39 -20.35
C GLN A 320 36.54 -23.55 -20.82
N ALA A 321 35.95 -24.70 -21.15
CA ALA A 321 36.68 -25.83 -21.70
C ALA A 321 37.27 -25.46 -23.08
N PRO A 322 38.58 -25.71 -23.32
CA PRO A 322 39.16 -25.52 -24.65
C PRO A 322 38.43 -26.43 -25.64
N ALA A 323 38.10 -25.90 -26.82
CA ALA A 323 37.43 -26.66 -27.86
C ALA A 323 38.19 -27.97 -28.14
N PRO A 324 37.51 -29.13 -28.22
CA PRO A 324 38.19 -30.39 -28.49
C PRO A 324 38.92 -30.27 -29.83
N VAL A 325 40.23 -30.49 -29.81
CA VAL A 325 41.10 -30.33 -30.98
C VAL A 325 40.58 -31.21 -32.11
N ARG A 326 39.94 -30.57 -33.09
CA ARG A 326 39.38 -31.26 -34.25
C ARG A 326 40.57 -31.82 -35.03
N GLY A 327 40.66 -33.15 -35.09
CA GLY A 327 41.82 -33.86 -35.64
C GLY A 327 42.23 -33.31 -37.01
N THR A 328 43.53 -33.12 -37.20
CA THR A 328 44.11 -32.59 -38.42
C THR A 328 43.75 -33.46 -39.63
N PRO A 329 43.25 -32.87 -40.74
CA PRO A 329 43.19 -33.59 -42.00
C PRO A 329 44.60 -33.97 -42.45
N LYS A 330 44.80 -35.24 -42.83
CA LYS A 330 46.06 -35.67 -43.46
C LYS A 330 46.32 -34.84 -44.72
N LYS A 331 47.56 -34.35 -44.87
CA LYS A 331 48.08 -33.95 -46.18
C LYS A 331 48.09 -35.18 -47.09
N ASN A 332 47.49 -35.08 -48.26
CA ASN A 332 47.92 -35.83 -49.44
C ASN A 332 48.24 -34.82 -50.54
N GLU A 333 49.24 -35.15 -51.34
CA GLU A 333 49.85 -34.26 -52.32
C GLU A 333 48.98 -34.13 -53.59
N LEU A 334 49.05 -32.97 -54.24
CA LEU A 334 48.79 -32.85 -55.67
C LEU A 334 49.88 -31.99 -56.30
N THR A 335 50.66 -32.64 -57.16
CA THR A 335 51.57 -31.98 -58.10
C THR A 335 50.75 -31.24 -59.16
N GLY A 336 51.30 -30.11 -59.65
CA GLY A 336 50.49 -29.12 -60.37
C GLY A 336 50.31 -29.37 -61.86
N ASN A 337 49.38 -28.61 -62.46
CA ASN A 337 49.64 -27.87 -63.69
C ASN A 337 48.62 -26.72 -63.86
N LYS A 338 49.00 -25.72 -64.66
CA LYS A 338 48.28 -24.49 -65.05
C LYS A 338 48.65 -24.23 -66.54
N PRO A 339 48.05 -23.27 -67.27
CA PRO A 339 46.86 -22.45 -67.01
C PRO A 339 45.90 -22.28 -68.23
N GLY A 340 44.81 -21.52 -68.03
CA GLY A 340 44.05 -20.82 -69.09
C GLY A 340 42.57 -20.64 -68.69
N GLN A 341 41.82 -19.60 -69.05
CA GLN A 341 42.04 -18.22 -69.52
C GLN A 341 40.61 -17.60 -69.63
N LEU A 342 40.47 -16.26 -69.59
CA LEU A 342 39.34 -15.46 -70.12
C LEU A 342 37.94 -15.45 -69.41
N ASN A 343 37.78 -14.43 -68.54
CA ASN A 343 36.77 -13.34 -68.51
C ASN A 343 35.22 -13.53 -68.59
N PRO A 344 34.43 -12.52 -68.13
CA PRO A 344 33.02 -12.66 -67.73
C PRO A 344 31.99 -11.93 -68.61
N GLU A 345 30.70 -12.22 -68.40
CA GLU A 345 29.48 -11.40 -68.59
C GLU A 345 28.29 -12.23 -67.99
N GLN A 346 27.07 -11.77 -67.70
CA GLN A 346 26.36 -10.48 -67.87
C GLN A 346 25.26 -10.36 -66.78
N ALA A 347 24.56 -9.21 -66.69
CA ALA A 347 23.51 -8.93 -65.69
C ALA A 347 22.10 -9.34 -66.14
N THR A 348 21.14 -9.42 -65.21
CA THR A 348 19.77 -8.85 -65.37
C THR A 348 18.96 -8.84 -64.05
N GLN A 349 18.39 -7.69 -63.70
CA GLN A 349 17.08 -7.52 -63.05
C GLN A 349 16.15 -6.86 -64.10
N PRO A 350 14.82 -7.05 -64.08
CA PRO A 350 13.91 -6.25 -63.21
C PRO A 350 12.71 -7.12 -62.72
N SER A 351 11.57 -6.66 -62.19
CA SER A 351 10.91 -5.35 -62.06
C SER A 351 9.90 -5.33 -60.89
N VAL A 352 9.48 -4.14 -60.45
CA VAL A 352 8.36 -3.87 -59.51
C VAL A 352 7.29 -3.04 -60.25
N PRO A 353 5.98 -3.16 -59.93
CA PRO A 353 4.96 -2.21 -60.38
C PRO A 353 4.45 -1.24 -59.29
N SER A 354 4.01 -0.07 -59.74
CA SER A 354 3.49 1.11 -59.02
C SER A 354 2.12 1.54 -59.62
N VAL A 355 1.24 2.40 -59.07
CA VAL A 355 1.12 3.15 -57.79
C VAL A 355 -0.39 3.49 -57.60
N THR A 356 -0.86 4.11 -56.49
CA THR A 356 -1.64 5.40 -56.35
C THR A 356 -2.83 5.17 -55.38
N GLU A 357 -3.38 6.09 -54.58
CA GLU A 357 -2.99 7.44 -54.13
C GLU A 357 -3.44 7.71 -52.66
N LYS A 358 -3.28 8.94 -52.16
CA LYS A 358 -3.23 9.39 -50.75
C LYS A 358 -4.58 9.81 -50.17
N GLU A 359 -4.63 9.87 -48.83
CA GLU A 359 -5.17 11.03 -48.09
C GLU A 359 -4.26 11.33 -46.88
N GLU A 360 -4.21 12.59 -46.43
CA GLU A 360 -3.11 13.14 -45.62
C GLU A 360 -3.59 13.85 -44.35
N VAL A 361 -3.01 13.51 -43.19
CA VAL A 361 -3.05 14.33 -41.96
C VAL A 361 -1.71 14.21 -41.22
N THR A 362 -1.03 15.34 -41.00
CA THR A 362 0.36 15.41 -40.47
C THR A 362 0.48 16.22 -39.18
N ILE A 363 0.89 15.58 -38.08
CA ILE A 363 1.45 16.21 -36.85
C ILE A 363 2.56 15.25 -36.31
N PRO A 364 3.72 15.74 -35.81
CA PRO A 364 4.96 14.97 -35.83
C PRO A 364 5.14 13.99 -34.66
N ASN A 365 5.73 12.82 -34.94
CA ASN A 365 6.00 11.77 -33.96
C ASN A 365 7.47 11.79 -33.48
N ASP A 366 7.80 12.83 -32.72
CA ASP A 366 9.13 12.99 -32.11
C ASP A 366 9.14 12.41 -30.68
N LYS A 367 9.65 11.18 -30.54
CA LYS A 367 10.34 10.59 -29.37
C LYS A 367 10.57 9.09 -29.55
N LYS A 368 11.64 8.72 -30.26
CA LYS A 368 12.25 7.41 -30.03
C LYS A 368 12.77 7.37 -28.59
N GLY A 369 12.31 6.40 -27.80
CA GLY A 369 12.91 6.10 -26.49
C GLY A 369 14.40 5.76 -26.65
N PRO A 370 15.23 5.98 -25.62
CA PRO A 370 16.67 5.85 -25.73
C PRO A 370 17.07 4.42 -26.14
N VAL A 371 17.85 4.33 -27.22
CA VAL A 371 18.49 3.08 -27.65
C VAL A 371 19.56 2.75 -26.60
N ILE A 372 19.33 1.67 -25.84
CA ILE A 372 20.31 1.18 -24.87
C ILE A 372 21.44 0.51 -25.65
N LEU A 373 22.52 1.27 -25.87
CA LEU A 373 23.74 0.74 -26.45
C LEU A 373 24.45 -0.18 -25.43
N PRO A 374 25.06 -1.30 -25.87
CA PRO A 374 25.91 -2.10 -25.00
C PRO A 374 27.15 -1.29 -24.57
N PRO A 375 27.69 -1.53 -23.36
CA PRO A 375 28.87 -0.81 -22.88
C PRO A 375 30.09 -1.09 -23.78
N PRO A 376 30.99 -0.11 -23.98
CA PRO A 376 32.22 -0.32 -24.73
C PRO A 376 33.10 -1.38 -24.05
N PRO A 377 33.88 -2.17 -24.81
CA PRO A 377 34.85 -3.08 -24.24
C PRO A 377 35.92 -2.30 -23.47
N ALA A 378 36.42 -2.88 -22.37
CA ALA A 378 37.54 -2.30 -21.65
C ALA A 378 38.80 -2.33 -22.52
N GLU A 379 39.53 -1.22 -22.55
CA GLU A 379 40.91 -1.17 -23.08
C GLU A 379 41.84 -1.87 -22.07
N ASN A 380 42.85 -2.58 -22.59
CA ASN A 380 43.74 -3.47 -21.81
C ASN A 380 44.79 -2.72 -20.99
#